data_AF-A0A9X3IHA8-F1
#
_entry.id   AF-A0A9X3IHA8-F1
#
_cell.length_a   1.000
_cell.length_b   1.000
_cell.length_c   1.000
_cell.angle_alpha   90.00
_cell.angle_beta   90.00
_cell.angle_gamma   90.00
#
_symmetry.space_group_name_H-M   'P 1'
#
loop_
_entity.id
_entity.type
_entity.pdbx_description
1 polymer ?
#
loop_
_entity_poly.entity_id
_entity_poly.type
_entity_poly.pdbx_seq_one_letter_code
_entity_poly.pdbx_strand_id
1 'polypeptide(L)'
;MQWNKLSIKPIFGLAVLPLLLSACQSNNVNKVVRDLSSPEGRYHVQVLQCRENDVMFGGATQVQVSVLKKGETEKCRAALNAINQFSVNTIDFGNQNNALELEWLSENKLRAWHRSFAKNPNKNFIGPFSSLNRNDSPVHVIFSPVSDQ
;
A
#
# COMPACT_ATOMS: atom_id res chain seq x y z
N MET A 1 20.42 59.99 47.65
CA MET A 1 20.84 60.14 46.23
C MET A 1 20.16 59.04 45.44
N GLN A 2 19.21 59.42 44.56
CA GLN A 2 18.68 58.56 43.50
C GLN A 2 19.83 57.98 42.68
N TRP A 3 19.68 56.79 42.08
CA TRP A 3 19.72 56.59 40.62
C TRP A 3 19.13 55.20 40.33
N ASN A 4 17.86 55.22 39.91
CA ASN A 4 17.22 54.16 39.16
C ASN A 4 17.98 53.93 37.85
N LYS A 5 18.07 52.67 37.41
CA LYS A 5 17.39 52.17 36.20
C LYS A 5 17.98 50.83 35.79
N LEU A 6 17.15 49.79 35.89
CA LEU A 6 17.28 48.57 35.09
C LEU A 6 17.44 48.97 33.62
N SER A 7 18.49 48.46 32.98
CA SER A 7 18.62 48.43 31.54
C SER A 7 18.75 46.98 31.11
N ILE A 8 17.59 46.36 30.87
CA ILE A 8 17.44 45.05 30.25
C ILE A 8 17.84 45.23 28.78
N LYS A 9 19.03 44.74 28.43
CA LYS A 9 19.48 44.72 27.04
C LYS A 9 18.69 43.69 26.23
N PRO A 10 18.40 43.98 24.96
CA PRO A 10 17.42 43.27 24.15
C PRO A 10 17.84 41.81 23.92
N ILE A 11 16.83 40.97 24.10
CA ILE A 11 16.70 39.56 23.77
C ILE A 11 17.54 39.23 22.53
N PHE A 12 18.61 38.45 22.71
CA PHE A 12 19.25 37.70 21.64
C PHE A 12 18.15 36.90 20.96
N GLY A 13 17.77 37.32 19.75
CA GLY A 13 16.81 36.61 18.93
C GLY A 13 17.35 35.22 18.64
N LEU A 14 16.91 34.24 19.42
CA LEU A 14 16.89 32.85 18.99
C LEU A 14 15.98 32.82 17.77
N ALA A 15 16.57 32.91 16.59
CA ALA A 15 15.95 32.49 15.36
C ALA A 15 15.67 30.98 15.50
N VAL A 16 14.50 30.65 16.02
CA VAL A 16 13.91 29.32 15.90
C VAL A 16 13.59 29.16 14.42
N LEU A 17 14.57 28.72 13.63
CA LEU A 17 14.26 28.08 12.35
C LEU A 17 13.32 26.92 12.70
N PRO A 18 12.08 26.89 12.19
CA PRO A 18 11.36 25.64 12.20
C PRO A 18 12.18 24.74 11.27
N LEU A 19 13.00 23.87 11.85
CA LEU A 19 13.47 22.68 11.18
C LEU A 19 12.19 21.99 10.72
N LEU A 20 11.85 22.20 9.45
CA LEU A 20 10.85 21.45 8.74
C LEU A 20 11.27 20.00 8.91
N LEU A 21 10.74 19.35 9.94
CA LEU A 21 10.64 17.91 10.04
C LEU A 21 9.67 17.48 8.94
N SER A 22 10.03 17.72 7.68
CA SER A 22 9.62 16.81 6.63
C SER A 22 10.27 15.50 7.05
N ALA A 23 9.51 14.67 7.77
CA ALA A 23 9.81 13.27 7.86
C ALA A 23 10.18 12.87 6.43
N CYS A 24 11.44 12.47 6.22
CA CYS A 24 11.90 11.90 4.97
C CYS A 24 11.11 10.60 4.79
N GLN A 25 9.84 10.69 4.40
CA GLN A 25 9.09 9.58 3.88
C GLN A 25 9.84 9.24 2.60
N SER A 26 10.70 8.23 2.72
CA SER A 26 11.37 7.62 1.59
C SER A 26 10.29 7.40 0.53
N ASN A 27 10.48 7.99 -0.67
CA ASN A 27 9.55 7.94 -1.81
C ASN A 27 9.19 6.51 -2.28
N ASN A 28 9.69 5.49 -1.57
CA ASN A 28 9.64 4.08 -1.89
C ASN A 28 8.78 3.25 -0.91
N VAL A 29 8.18 3.85 0.13
CA VAL A 29 7.42 3.10 1.15
C VAL A 29 5.94 2.90 0.77
N ASN A 30 5.39 3.71 -0.14
CA ASN A 30 4.02 3.62 -0.64
C ASN A 30 3.97 3.81 -2.17
N LYS A 31 4.90 3.19 -2.89
CA LYS A 31 5.01 3.43 -4.33
C LYS A 31 3.83 2.76 -5.04
N VAL A 32 2.92 3.57 -5.60
CA VAL A 32 1.88 3.07 -6.50
C VAL A 32 2.54 2.57 -7.77
N VAL A 33 2.29 1.31 -8.12
CA VAL A 33 2.88 0.66 -9.29
C VAL A 33 1.83 0.30 -10.34
N ARG A 34 0.57 0.17 -9.95
CA ARG A 34 -0.57 0.01 -10.85
C ARG A 34 -1.82 0.53 -10.17
N ASP A 35 -2.68 1.16 -10.94
CA ASP A 35 -4.01 1.58 -10.52
C ASP A 35 -4.99 1.18 -11.65
N LEU A 36 -6.05 0.45 -11.32
CA LEU A 36 -7.00 -0.09 -12.30
C LEU A 36 -8.44 0.21 -11.87
N SER A 37 -9.11 1.11 -12.58
CA SER A 37 -10.52 1.40 -12.38
C SER A 37 -11.42 0.21 -12.77
N SER A 38 -12.48 0.02 -12.01
CA SER A 38 -13.59 -0.88 -12.36
C SER A 38 -14.39 -0.34 -13.57
N PRO A 39 -15.16 -1.19 -14.28
CA PRO A 39 -15.88 -0.82 -15.51
C PRO A 39 -16.82 0.40 -15.40
N GLU A 40 -17.57 0.53 -14.31
CA GLU A 40 -18.44 1.69 -14.03
C GLU A 40 -17.69 2.76 -13.19
N GLY A 41 -16.49 2.43 -12.70
CA GLY A 41 -15.58 3.36 -12.05
C GLY A 41 -15.94 3.71 -10.62
N ARG A 42 -16.80 2.94 -9.93
CA ARG A 42 -17.10 3.18 -8.49
C ARG A 42 -15.99 2.66 -7.60
N TYR A 43 -15.23 1.68 -8.08
CA TYR A 43 -14.08 1.10 -7.39
C TYR A 43 -12.82 1.18 -8.24
N HIS A 44 -11.67 1.00 -7.59
CA HIS A 44 -10.40 0.76 -8.27
C HIS A 44 -9.54 -0.22 -7.49
N VAL A 45 -8.55 -0.79 -8.17
CA VAL A 45 -7.50 -1.59 -7.56
C VAL A 45 -6.23 -0.77 -7.53
N GLN A 46 -5.77 -0.44 -6.33
CA GLN A 46 -4.46 0.15 -6.11
C GLN A 46 -3.45 -0.94 -5.76
N VAL A 47 -2.36 -0.98 -6.51
CA VAL A 47 -1.22 -1.87 -6.25
C VAL A 47 -0.06 -1.01 -5.74
N LEU A 48 0.37 -1.31 -4.52
CA LEU A 48 1.50 -0.65 -3.87
C LEU A 48 2.68 -1.62 -3.78
N GLN A 49 3.85 -1.15 -4.18
CA GLN A 49 5.11 -1.79 -3.83
C GLN A 49 5.52 -1.31 -2.44
N CYS A 50 5.45 -2.21 -1.46
CA CYS A 50 5.81 -1.94 -0.08
C CYS A 50 7.23 -2.46 0.16
N ARG A 51 8.16 -1.57 0.50
CA ARG A 51 9.52 -1.99 0.88
C ARG A 51 9.48 -2.80 2.17
N GLU A 52 10.19 -3.91 2.17
CA GLU A 52 10.47 -4.73 3.35
C GLU A 52 11.84 -4.39 3.97
N ASN A 53 12.48 -3.28 3.55
CA ASN A 53 13.82 -2.88 4.00
C ASN A 53 13.86 -2.39 5.46
N ASP A 54 13.48 -3.27 6.37
CA ASP A 54 13.80 -3.21 7.78
C ASP A 54 14.41 -4.57 8.13
N VAL A 55 15.56 -4.56 8.81
CA VAL A 55 16.39 -5.74 9.16
C VAL A 55 15.62 -6.84 9.90
N MET A 56 14.43 -6.54 10.37
CA MET A 56 13.52 -7.44 11.09
C MET A 56 12.67 -8.35 10.19
N PHE A 57 12.48 -8.07 8.89
CA PHE A 57 11.39 -8.70 8.13
C PHE A 57 11.74 -9.47 6.86
N GLY A 58 13.03 -9.67 6.54
CA GLY A 58 13.43 -10.54 5.43
C GLY A 58 13.57 -9.82 4.09
N GLY A 59 13.87 -10.61 3.05
CA GLY A 59 14.37 -10.11 1.76
C GLY A 59 13.33 -9.94 0.64
N ALA A 60 12.03 -10.11 0.91
CA ALA A 60 11.03 -10.10 -0.15
C ALA A 60 10.29 -8.76 -0.24
N THR A 61 10.20 -8.20 -1.44
CA THR A 61 9.31 -7.04 -1.62
C THR A 61 7.86 -7.53 -1.48
N GLN A 62 7.09 -6.89 -0.58
CA GLN A 62 5.67 -7.18 -0.47
C GLN A 62 4.90 -6.25 -1.38
N VAL A 63 4.07 -6.82 -2.23
CA VAL A 63 3.12 -6.06 -3.03
C VAL A 63 1.79 -6.12 -2.32
N GLN A 64 1.23 -4.96 -2.00
CA GLN A 64 -0.10 -4.83 -1.43
C GLN A 64 -1.07 -4.48 -2.54
N VAL A 65 -2.17 -5.21 -2.61
CA VAL A 65 -3.26 -4.94 -3.54
C VAL A 65 -4.47 -4.56 -2.70
N SER A 66 -5.00 -3.36 -2.91
CA SER A 66 -6.15 -2.83 -2.18
C SER A 66 -7.26 -2.50 -3.18
N VAL A 67 -8.45 -3.06 -2.97
CA VAL A 67 -9.69 -2.67 -3.65
C VAL A 67 -10.33 -1.55 -2.85
N LEU A 68 -10.51 -0.40 -3.49
CA LEU A 68 -10.87 0.86 -2.85
C LEU A 68 -12.07 1.49 -3.56
N LYS A 69 -12.82 2.36 -2.87
CA LYS A 69 -13.79 3.22 -3.55
C LYS A 69 -13.05 4.26 -4.40
N LYS A 70 -13.73 4.78 -5.42
CA LYS A 70 -13.20 5.86 -6.26
C LYS A 70 -12.67 7.02 -5.41
N GLY A 71 -11.44 7.43 -5.67
CA GLY A 71 -10.78 8.56 -5.01
C GLY A 71 -10.15 8.23 -3.64
N GLU A 72 -10.39 7.03 -3.09
CA GLU A 72 -9.70 6.59 -1.89
C GLU A 72 -8.32 6.01 -2.24
N THR A 73 -7.40 6.08 -1.28
CA THR A 73 -6.05 5.49 -1.38
C THR A 73 -5.74 4.75 -0.10
N GLU A 74 -4.81 3.79 -0.17
CA GLU A 74 -4.30 3.09 0.99
C GLU A 74 -2.82 3.39 1.20
N LYS A 75 -2.31 3.08 2.38
CA LYS A 75 -0.87 3.03 2.65
C LYS A 75 -0.42 1.59 2.82
N CYS A 76 0.83 1.33 2.51
CA CYS A 76 1.46 0.06 2.80
C CYS A 76 1.28 -0.30 4.27
N ARG A 77 0.88 -1.55 4.52
CA ARG A 77 0.61 -2.12 5.86
C ARG A 77 -0.61 -1.51 6.57
N ALA A 78 -1.36 -0.63 5.92
CA ALA A 78 -2.66 -0.15 6.38
C ALA A 78 -3.79 -0.85 5.60
N ALA A 79 -5.00 -0.83 6.16
CA ALA A 79 -6.23 -1.35 5.54
C ALA A 79 -7.45 -0.53 6.00
N LEU A 80 -7.27 0.78 6.13
CA LEU A 80 -8.28 1.69 6.67
C LEU A 80 -9.42 1.92 5.68
N ASN A 81 -9.09 2.04 4.40
CA ASN A 81 -10.03 2.33 3.32
C ASN A 81 -10.31 1.09 2.48
N ALA A 82 -9.38 0.13 2.45
CA ALA A 82 -9.52 -1.08 1.66
C ALA A 82 -10.80 -1.86 1.99
N ILE A 83 -11.60 -2.13 0.97
CA ILE A 83 -12.78 -3.00 1.05
C ILE A 83 -12.34 -4.47 0.96
N ASN A 84 -11.40 -4.75 0.06
CA ASN A 84 -10.60 -5.96 0.06
C ASN A 84 -9.13 -5.59 0.01
N GLN A 85 -8.29 -6.39 0.64
CA GLN A 85 -6.85 -6.24 0.53
C GLN A 85 -6.17 -7.60 0.55
N PHE A 86 -5.09 -7.76 -0.20
CA PHE A 86 -4.25 -8.94 -0.10
C PHE A 86 -2.80 -8.64 -0.44
N SER A 87 -1.92 -9.53 -0.01
CA SER A 87 -0.49 -9.42 -0.30
C SER A 87 -0.01 -10.45 -1.31
N VAL A 88 0.93 -10.02 -2.14
CA VAL A 88 1.68 -10.85 -3.08
C VAL A 88 3.13 -10.82 -2.65
N ASN A 89 3.69 -12.01 -2.40
CA ASN A 89 5.11 -12.15 -2.10
C ASN A 89 5.86 -12.31 -3.42
N THR A 90 6.64 -11.29 -3.80
CA THR A 90 7.45 -11.32 -5.02
C THR A 90 8.70 -10.47 -4.87
N ILE A 91 9.86 -11.05 -5.20
CA ILE A 91 11.14 -10.34 -5.25
C ILE A 91 11.36 -9.62 -6.59
N ASP A 92 10.61 -10.00 -7.62
CA ASP A 92 10.82 -9.56 -9.01
C ASP A 92 9.58 -8.82 -9.55
N PHE A 93 9.06 -7.86 -8.80
CA PHE A 93 7.92 -7.07 -9.26
C PHE A 93 8.28 -6.31 -10.56
N GLY A 94 7.74 -6.76 -11.69
CA GLY A 94 8.05 -6.24 -13.04
C GLY A 94 8.56 -7.30 -14.02
N ASN A 95 8.92 -8.50 -13.56
CA ASN A 95 9.25 -9.61 -14.45
C ASN A 95 7.96 -10.19 -15.05
N GLN A 96 7.84 -10.20 -16.38
CA GLN A 96 6.66 -10.67 -17.10
C GLN A 96 6.29 -12.13 -16.78
N ASN A 97 7.27 -12.98 -16.49
CA ASN A 97 7.04 -14.40 -16.16
C ASN A 97 6.48 -14.62 -14.74
N ASN A 98 6.45 -13.57 -13.91
CA ASN A 98 5.93 -13.56 -12.54
C ASN A 98 4.97 -12.37 -12.33
N ALA A 99 4.27 -11.94 -13.37
CA ALA A 99 3.40 -10.77 -13.29
C ALA A 99 2.19 -11.03 -12.37
N LEU A 100 1.77 -9.98 -11.66
CA LEU A 100 0.48 -9.95 -10.99
C LEU A 100 -0.61 -9.64 -12.03
N GLU A 101 -1.45 -10.62 -12.29
CA GLU A 101 -2.60 -10.51 -13.17
C GLU A 101 -3.80 -9.99 -12.37
N LEU A 102 -4.44 -8.95 -12.91
CA LEU A 102 -5.62 -8.33 -12.33
C LEU A 102 -6.58 -8.00 -13.47
N GLU A 103 -7.81 -8.48 -13.35
CA GLU A 103 -8.88 -8.24 -14.32
C GLU A 103 -10.20 -8.02 -13.60
N TRP A 104 -10.89 -6.94 -13.94
CA TRP A 104 -12.28 -6.75 -13.57
C TRP A 104 -13.17 -7.58 -14.49
N LEU A 105 -13.86 -8.58 -13.91
CA LEU A 105 -14.85 -9.39 -14.63
C LEU A 105 -16.23 -8.71 -14.69
N SER A 106 -16.50 -7.87 -13.69
CA SER A 106 -17.62 -6.94 -13.64
C SER A 106 -17.31 -5.83 -12.64
N GLU A 107 -18.21 -4.87 -12.45
CA GLU A 107 -18.05 -3.79 -11.46
C GLU A 107 -17.74 -4.27 -10.03
N ASN A 108 -18.27 -5.44 -9.67
CA ASN A 108 -18.19 -6.00 -8.32
C ASN A 108 -17.40 -7.31 -8.27
N LYS A 109 -16.71 -7.69 -9.35
CA LYS A 109 -15.94 -8.94 -9.40
C LYS A 109 -14.55 -8.69 -9.97
N LEU A 110 -13.53 -8.95 -9.17
CA LEU A 110 -12.13 -8.85 -9.54
C LEU A 110 -11.51 -10.24 -9.56
N ARG A 111 -10.86 -10.62 -10.65
CA ARG A 111 -9.96 -11.76 -10.70
C ARG A 111 -8.53 -11.30 -10.40
N ALA A 112 -7.83 -12.06 -9.57
CA ALA A 112 -6.44 -11.83 -9.24
C ALA A 112 -5.64 -13.14 -9.32
N TRP A 113 -4.48 -13.09 -9.97
CA TRP A 113 -3.57 -14.23 -10.04
C TRP A 113 -2.12 -13.82 -9.90
N HIS A 114 -1.37 -14.67 -9.20
CA HIS A 114 0.08 -14.67 -9.18
C HIS A 114 0.55 -16.08 -8.84
N ARG A 115 1.67 -16.52 -9.42
CA ARG A 115 2.21 -17.88 -9.19
C ARG A 115 2.45 -18.23 -7.70
N SER A 116 2.71 -17.24 -6.85
CA SER A 116 2.89 -17.46 -5.41
C SER A 116 1.60 -17.94 -4.73
N PHE A 117 0.44 -17.78 -5.37
CA PHE A 117 -0.84 -18.19 -4.81
C PHE A 117 -1.04 -19.70 -4.79
N ALA A 118 -0.38 -20.41 -5.71
CA ALA A 118 -0.37 -21.87 -5.80
C ALA A 118 0.91 -22.51 -5.21
N LYS A 119 1.98 -21.73 -5.02
CA LYS A 119 3.29 -22.24 -4.60
C LYS A 119 3.54 -21.98 -3.12
N ASN A 120 2.99 -22.81 -2.25
CA ASN A 120 3.46 -22.95 -0.88
C ASN A 120 3.17 -24.38 -0.35
N PRO A 121 4.21 -25.17 0.03
CA PRO A 121 4.01 -26.54 0.51
C PRO A 121 3.23 -26.64 1.82
N ASN A 122 3.13 -25.55 2.58
CA ASN A 122 2.40 -25.50 3.85
C ASN A 122 0.95 -25.02 3.68
N LYS A 123 0.43 -25.01 2.45
CA LYS A 123 -0.84 -24.38 2.11
C LYS A 123 -1.76 -25.32 1.32
N ASN A 124 -2.92 -25.62 1.89
CA ASN A 124 -3.95 -26.47 1.27
C ASN A 124 -5.01 -25.68 0.48
N PHE A 125 -4.76 -24.40 0.17
CA PHE A 125 -5.69 -23.56 -0.59
C PHE A 125 -4.97 -22.67 -1.61
N ILE A 126 -5.67 -22.32 -2.68
CA ILE A 126 -5.17 -21.40 -3.71
C ILE A 126 -5.51 -19.96 -3.28
N GLY A 127 -4.51 -19.06 -3.25
CA GLY A 127 -4.72 -17.63 -2.94
C GLY A 127 -3.50 -16.92 -2.33
N PRO A 128 -3.65 -15.68 -1.84
CA PRO A 128 -2.58 -14.98 -1.14
C PRO A 128 -2.26 -15.62 0.22
N PHE A 129 -1.16 -15.19 0.85
CA PHE A 129 -0.81 -15.60 2.23
C PHE A 129 -1.62 -14.81 3.27
N SER A 130 -1.85 -13.52 2.98
CA SER A 130 -2.71 -12.66 3.78
C SER A 130 -3.75 -12.01 2.87
N SER A 131 -5.00 -12.09 3.30
CA SER A 131 -6.13 -11.39 2.70
C SER A 131 -7.04 -10.86 3.79
N LEU A 132 -7.50 -9.63 3.59
CA LEU A 132 -8.56 -8.99 4.35
C LEU A 132 -9.74 -8.80 3.41
N ASN A 133 -10.92 -9.21 3.87
CA ASN A 133 -12.18 -8.95 3.19
C ASN A 133 -13.12 -8.36 4.24
N ARG A 134 -13.66 -7.16 3.99
CA ARG A 134 -14.70 -6.60 4.86
C ARG A 134 -15.97 -7.44 4.74
N ASN A 135 -16.62 -7.72 5.88
CA ASN A 135 -17.79 -8.61 5.93
C ASN A 135 -18.95 -8.15 5.02
N ASP A 136 -19.04 -6.85 4.73
CA ASP A 136 -20.03 -6.20 3.88
C ASP A 136 -19.47 -5.78 2.52
N SER A 137 -18.36 -6.39 2.08
CA SER A 137 -17.65 -5.99 0.87
C SER A 137 -18.54 -6.12 -0.37
N PRO A 138 -18.83 -5.02 -1.09
CA PRO A 138 -19.57 -5.08 -2.35
C PRO A 138 -18.76 -5.70 -3.50
N VAL A 139 -17.45 -5.91 -3.33
CA VAL A 139 -16.57 -6.46 -4.37
C VAL A 139 -16.08 -7.84 -3.96
N HIS A 140 -16.28 -8.83 -4.83
CA HIS A 140 -15.76 -10.18 -4.63
C HIS A 140 -14.45 -10.37 -5.39
N VAL A 141 -13.39 -10.79 -4.68
CA VAL A 141 -12.08 -11.11 -5.26
C VAL A 141 -11.94 -12.62 -5.46
N ILE A 142 -11.68 -13.03 -6.70
CA ILE A 142 -11.50 -14.41 -7.11
C ILE A 142 -10.02 -14.67 -7.35
N PHE A 143 -9.45 -15.64 -6.63
CA PHE A 143 -8.06 -16.05 -6.82
C PHE A 143 -7.96 -17.25 -7.75
N SER A 144 -7.75 -16.99 -9.04
CA SER A 144 -7.62 -18.03 -10.06
C SER A 144 -6.78 -17.54 -11.23
N PRO A 145 -6.06 -18.42 -11.94
CA PRO A 145 -5.39 -18.07 -13.20
C PRO A 145 -6.36 -17.42 -14.19
N VAL A 146 -5.82 -16.63 -15.13
CA VAL A 146 -6.53 -16.38 -16.39
C VAL A 146 -6.81 -17.73 -17.03
N SER A 147 -8.07 -18.03 -17.33
CA SER A 147 -8.43 -19.17 -18.15
C SER A 147 -8.04 -18.85 -19.59
N ASP A 148 -7.17 -19.66 -20.20
CA ASP A 148 -6.93 -19.62 -21.63
C ASP A 148 -8.28 -19.80 -22.34
N GLN A 149 -8.73 -18.76 -23.05
CA GLN A 149 -9.86 -18.86 -23.99
C GLN A 149 -9.34 -19.31 -25.35
#